data_AF-A0A4P7DXW0-F1
#
_entry.id   AF-A0A4P7DXW0-F1
#
_cell.length_a   1.000
_cell.length_b   1.000
_cell.length_c   1.000
_cell.angle_alpha   90.00
_cell.angle_beta   90.00
_cell.angle_gamma   90.00
#
_symmetry.space_group_name_H-M   'P 1'
#
loop_
_entity.id
_entity.type
_entity.pdbx_description
1 polymer ?
#
loop_
_entity_poly.entity_id
_entity_poly.type
_entity_poly.pdbx_seq_one_letter_code
_entity_poly.pdbx_strand_id
1 'polypeptide(L)'
;MSNTKEFQQHLVEQFHHYSTQELVVLNNDLVQSNWGSSKTAFRSALLTTLSKRGIDLSAIIHSLDGFTQIQRVAVRLEANKLVPLDA
;
A
#
# COMPACT_ATOMS: atom_id res chain seq x y z
N MET A 1 19.87 1.49 14.04
CA MET A 1 18.79 0.79 13.30
C MET A 1 18.59 1.54 11.99
N SER A 2 19.30 1.15 10.92
CA SER A 2 19.39 1.95 9.68
C SER A 2 18.72 1.32 8.46
N ASN A 3 18.43 0.01 8.47
CA ASN A 3 18.07 -0.71 7.24
C ASN A 3 16.60 -0.57 6.79
N THR A 4 15.65 -0.13 7.63
CA THR A 4 14.22 -0.17 7.27
C THR A 4 13.84 0.87 6.22
N LYS A 5 14.47 2.06 6.25
CA LYS A 5 14.24 3.11 5.25
C LYS A 5 14.84 2.75 3.89
N GLU A 6 16.08 2.23 3.89
CA GLU A 6 16.76 1.76 2.67
C GLU A 6 15.98 0.62 2.03
N PHE A 7 15.49 -0.32 2.84
CA PHE A 7 14.64 -1.41 2.36
C PHE A 7 13.32 -0.90 1.76
N GLN A 8 12.63 0.03 2.42
CA GLN A 8 11.41 0.63 1.87
C GLN A 8 11.68 1.36 0.55
N GLN A 9 12.77 2.11 0.45
CA GLN A 9 13.14 2.81 -0.77
C GLN A 9 13.41 1.82 -1.91
N HIS A 10 14.18 0.76 -1.63
CA HIS A 10 14.44 -0.30 -2.60
C HIS A 10 13.13 -0.93 -3.11
N LEU A 11 12.17 -1.21 -2.21
CA LEU A 11 10.86 -1.73 -2.60
C LEU A 11 10.09 -0.76 -3.50
N VAL A 12 10.12 0.55 -3.21
CA VAL A 12 9.47 1.56 -4.06
C VAL A 12 10.08 1.56 -5.47
N GLU A 13 11.41 1.47 -5.57
CA GLU A 13 12.11 1.36 -6.85
C GLU A 13 11.73 0.09 -7.61
N GLN A 14 11.61 -1.05 -6.93
CA GLN A 14 11.14 -2.28 -7.57
C GLN A 14 9.69 -2.14 -8.04
N PHE A 15 8.80 -1.57 -7.22
CA PHE A 15 7.38 -1.37 -7.55
C PHE A 15 7.14 -0.42 -8.71
N HIS A 16 8.11 0.44 -9.06
CA HIS A 16 8.02 1.25 -10.27
C HIS A 16 7.87 0.42 -11.55
N HIS A 17 8.41 -0.81 -11.58
CA HIS A 17 8.33 -1.71 -12.72
C HIS A 17 7.01 -2.50 -12.81
N TYR A 18 6.19 -2.50 -11.76
CA TYR A 18 4.93 -3.23 -11.70
C TYR A 18 3.79 -2.35 -12.22
N SER A 19 2.79 -2.94 -12.86
CA SER A 19 1.54 -2.24 -13.17
C SER A 19 0.74 -1.93 -11.91
N THR A 20 -0.13 -0.92 -11.96
CA THR A 20 -0.99 -0.57 -10.81
C THR A 20 -1.85 -1.74 -10.36
N GLN A 21 -2.32 -2.57 -11.30
CA GLN A 21 -3.14 -3.74 -10.99
C GLN A 21 -2.35 -4.82 -10.25
N GLU A 22 -1.09 -5.06 -10.62
CA GLU A 22 -0.22 -5.97 -9.88
C GLU A 22 0.04 -5.47 -8.44
N LEU A 23 0.25 -4.16 -8.26
CA LEU A 23 0.39 -3.58 -6.93
C LEU A 23 -0.86 -3.77 -6.06
N VAL A 24 -2.05 -3.74 -6.66
CA VAL A 24 -3.32 -4.03 -5.97
C VAL A 24 -3.42 -5.49 -5.57
N VAL A 25 -3.06 -6.41 -6.47
CA VAL A 25 -3.01 -7.85 -6.15
C VAL A 25 -2.05 -8.12 -5.00
N LEU A 26 -0.86 -7.52 -5.03
CA LEU A 26 0.13 -7.64 -3.95
C LEU A 26 -0.39 -7.07 -2.61
N ASN A 27 -1.10 -5.94 -2.62
CA ASN A 27 -1.73 -5.42 -1.41
C ASN A 27 -2.76 -6.41 -0.82
N ASN A 28 -3.56 -7.04 -1.67
CA ASN A 28 -4.59 -7.97 -1.23
C ASN A 28 -3.99 -9.26 -0.68
N ASP A 29 -2.95 -9.78 -1.33
CA ASP A 29 -2.19 -10.91 -0.81
C ASP A 29 -1.54 -10.57 0.54
N LEU A 30 -0.98 -9.37 0.70
CA LEU A 30 -0.46 -8.90 2.00
C LEU A 30 -1.53 -8.87 3.09
N VAL A 31 -2.80 -8.61 2.76
CA VAL A 31 -3.90 -8.60 3.75
C VAL A 31 -4.23 -10.03 4.18
N GLN A 32 -4.30 -10.97 3.24
CA GLN A 32 -4.71 -12.36 3.47
C GLN A 32 -3.58 -13.26 3.99
N SER A 33 -2.33 -12.98 3.64
CA SER A 33 -1.17 -13.83 3.90
C SER A 33 -0.31 -13.34 5.07
N ASN A 34 0.44 -14.27 5.70
CA ASN A 34 1.33 -13.98 6.82
C ASN A 34 2.75 -13.63 6.33
N TRP A 35 2.93 -12.40 5.85
CA TRP A 35 4.21 -11.86 5.34
C TRP A 35 5.24 -11.50 6.42
N GLY A 36 5.01 -11.93 7.67
CA GLY A 36 5.93 -11.71 8.80
C GLY A 36 6.20 -10.23 9.11
N SER A 37 7.36 -9.97 9.71
CA SER A 37 7.75 -8.68 10.29
C SER A 37 7.90 -7.54 9.27
N SER A 38 8.15 -7.87 7.99
CA SER A 38 8.37 -6.89 6.91
C SER A 38 7.08 -6.40 6.25
N LYS A 39 5.92 -6.97 6.60
CA LYS A 39 4.60 -6.63 6.04
C LYS A 39 4.31 -5.13 6.07
N THR A 40 4.69 -4.44 7.16
CA THR A 40 4.47 -3.00 7.30
C THR A 40 5.31 -2.20 6.32
N ALA A 41 6.59 -2.53 6.14
CA ALA A 41 7.46 -1.84 5.19
C ALA A 41 7.00 -2.06 3.73
N PHE A 42 6.59 -3.28 3.39
CA PHE A 42 6.00 -3.63 2.09
C PHE A 42 4.73 -2.83 1.80
N ARG A 43 3.77 -2.84 2.72
CA ARG A 43 2.51 -2.10 2.55
C ARG A 43 2.77 -0.60 2.43
N SER A 44 3.67 -0.03 3.23
CA SER A 44 4.03 1.39 3.13
C SER A 44 4.67 1.74 1.79
N ALA A 45 5.57 0.90 1.27
CA ALA A 45 6.16 1.08 -0.05
C ALA A 45 5.10 1.00 -1.17
N LEU A 46 4.20 0.01 -1.13
CA LEU A 46 3.09 -0.12 -2.09
C LEU A 46 2.20 1.12 -2.12
N LEU A 47 1.72 1.57 -0.95
CA LEU A 47 0.86 2.74 -0.84
C LEU A 47 1.57 4.01 -1.30
N THR A 48 2.87 4.15 -0.99
CA THR A 48 3.69 5.26 -1.48
C THR A 48 3.76 5.25 -3.00
N THR A 49 4.02 4.09 -3.63
CA THR A 49 4.07 3.97 -5.09
C THR A 49 2.72 4.28 -5.74
N LEU A 50 1.62 3.78 -5.18
CA LEU A 50 0.26 4.06 -5.67
C LEU A 50 -0.09 5.54 -5.55
N SER A 51 0.21 6.17 -4.42
CA SER A 51 0.03 7.62 -4.22
C SER A 51 0.86 8.44 -5.21
N LYS A 52 2.13 8.08 -5.44
CA LYS A 52 3.01 8.74 -6.43
C LYS A 52 2.48 8.63 -7.86
N ARG A 53 1.68 7.61 -8.17
CA ARG A 53 1.00 7.43 -9.46
C ARG A 53 -0.30 8.21 -9.58
N GLY A 54 -0.69 8.96 -8.55
CA GLY A 54 -1.95 9.71 -8.53
C GLY A 54 -3.17 8.85 -8.23
N ILE A 55 -3.00 7.65 -7.67
CA ILE A 55 -4.11 6.81 -7.24
C ILE A 55 -4.70 7.39 -5.96
N ASP A 56 -6.02 7.56 -5.93
CA ASP A 56 -6.74 8.01 -4.74
C ASP A 56 -6.78 6.90 -3.68
N LEU A 57 -6.18 7.18 -2.52
CA LEU A 57 -6.12 6.27 -1.36
C LEU A 57 -7.07 6.70 -0.23
N SER A 58 -7.86 7.75 -0.42
CA SER A 58 -8.72 8.36 0.62
C SER A 58 -9.74 7.40 1.23
N ALA A 59 -10.13 6.34 0.50
CA ALA A 59 -11.07 5.35 1.02
C ALA A 59 -10.45 4.36 2.02
N ILE A 60 -9.10 4.31 2.10
CA ILE A 60 -8.38 3.42 3.01
C ILE A 60 -7.45 4.16 3.98
N ILE A 61 -7.16 5.44 3.73
CA ILE A 61 -6.36 6.29 4.61
C ILE A 61 -7.30 7.29 5.28
N HIS A 62 -7.44 7.18 6.59
CA HIS A 62 -8.17 8.14 7.41
C HIS A 62 -7.19 8.96 8.24
N SER A 63 -7.32 10.28 8.20
CA SER A 63 -6.62 11.17 9.10
C SER A 63 -7.60 11.65 10.17
N LEU A 64 -7.29 11.36 11.44
CA LEU A 64 -8.07 11.76 12.61
C LEU A 64 -7.11 12.41 13.61
N ASP A 65 -7.33 13.70 13.90
CA ASP A 65 -6.65 14.45 14.96
C ASP A 65 -5.13 14.21 15.05
N GLY A 66 -4.42 14.39 13.93
CA GLY A 66 -2.96 14.27 13.85
C GLY A 66 -2.43 12.82 13.72
N PHE A 67 -3.31 11.82 13.70
CA PHE A 67 -2.96 10.43 13.42
C PHE A 67 -3.49 9.99 12.06
N THR A 68 -2.64 9.30 11.30
CA THR A 68 -3.03 8.67 10.03
C THR A 68 -3.23 7.18 10.27
N GLN A 69 -4.47 6.74 10.17
CA GLN A 69 -4.83 5.33 10.24
C GLN A 69 -5.04 4.78 8.82
N ILE A 70 -4.29 3.74 8.49
CA ILE A 70 -4.40 3.03 7.21
C ILE A 70 -5.17 1.74 7.46
N GLN A 71 -6.38 1.62 6.90
CA GLN A 71 -7.19 0.42 7.01
C GLN A 71 -6.47 -0.77 6.39
N ARG A 72 -6.48 -1.93 7.07
CA ARG A 72 -5.94 -3.21 6.58
C ARG A 72 -7.04 -4.04 5.94
N VAL A 73 -7.49 -3.62 4.77
CA VAL A 73 -8.55 -4.28 3.98
C VAL A 73 -8.04 -4.62 2.58
N ALA A 74 -8.63 -5.65 1.98
CA ALA A 74 -8.44 -5.93 0.56
C ALA A 74 -9.13 -4.82 -0.26
N VAL A 75 -8.56 -4.47 -1.40
CA VAL A 75 -8.99 -3.34 -2.23
C VAL A 75 -9.10 -3.73 -3.69
N ARG A 76 -9.89 -2.98 -4.43
CA ARG A 76 -9.93 -2.99 -5.90
C ARG A 76 -9.59 -1.61 -6.45
N LEU A 77 -9.10 -1.57 -7.68
CA LEU A 77 -8.89 -0.31 -8.40
C LEU A 77 -10.15 0.02 -9.19
N GLU A 78 -10.76 1.17 -8.91
CA GLU A 78 -11.91 1.71 -9.64
C GLU A 78 -11.67 3.16 -9.98
N ALA A 79 -11.75 3.54 -11.27
CA ALA A 79 -11.65 4.93 -11.71
C ALA A 79 -10.47 5.71 -11.05
N ASN A 80 -9.29 5.08 -10.99
CA ASN A 80 -8.07 5.63 -10.40
C ASN A 80 -8.10 5.79 -8.87
N LYS A 81 -8.97 5.07 -8.18
CA LYS A 81 -9.14 5.05 -6.73
C LYS A 81 -9.06 3.63 -6.19
N LEU A 82 -8.44 3.44 -5.02
CA LEU A 82 -8.55 2.20 -4.28
C LEU A 82 -9.83 2.20 -3.46
N VAL A 83 -10.65 1.18 -3.65
CA VAL A 83 -11.91 0.99 -2.93
C VAL A 83 -11.80 -0.31 -2.13
N PRO A 84 -12.12 -0.31 -0.81
CA PRO A 84 -12.18 -1.55 -0.04
C PRO A 84 -13.18 -2.55 -0.63
N LEU A 85 -12.89 -3.85 -0.53
CA LEU A 85 -13.84 -4.90 -0.93
C LEU A 85 -14.91 -5.19 0.13
N ASP A 86 -14.65 -4.82 1.39
CA ASP A 86 -15.54 -5.04 2.53
C ASP A 86 -16.29 -3.75 2.97
N ALA A 87 -16.31 -2.71 2.12
CA ALA A 87 -16.99 -1.43 2.39
C ALA A 87 -18.41 -1.38 1.84
#